data_AF-A0A7I9Z0B6-F1
#
_entry.id   AF-A0A7I9Z0B6-F1
#
_cell.length_a   1.000
_cell.length_b   1.000
_cell.length_c   1.000
_cell.angle_alpha   90.00
_cell.angle_beta   90.00
_cell.angle_gamma   90.00
#
_symmetry.space_group_name_H-M   'P 1'
#
loop_
_entity.id
_entity.type
_entity.pdbx_description
1 polymer ?
#
loop_
_entity_poly.entity_id
_entity_poly.type
_entity_poly.pdbx_seq_one_letter_code
_entity_poly.pdbx_strand_id
1 'polypeptide(L)'
;MNVTGGTTVKIYRSTKNRFGDKTNDKLIAAVPHCIHQPATGLNMAYHPNDDMAETTTLTCILWMPTGTDVRAKDRLKFNGATYAVLGTAWNTPHPVTGTVYSHFAVEITGVQ
;
A
#
# COMPACT_ATOMS: atom_id res chain seq x y z
N MET A 1 0.86 -20.82 -0.45
CA MET A 1 1.36 -20.63 -1.83
C MET A 1 2.59 -19.74 -1.75
N ASN A 2 3.79 -20.29 -1.98
CA ASN A 2 5.01 -19.47 -2.03
C ASN A 2 5.11 -18.88 -3.43
N VAL A 3 4.94 -17.57 -3.53
CA VAL A 3 5.01 -16.85 -4.79
C VAL A 3 6.48 -16.54 -5.05
N THR A 4 7.10 -17.26 -5.98
CA THR A 4 8.54 -17.17 -6.29
C THR A 4 8.91 -15.98 -7.19
N GLY A 5 7.93 -15.20 -7.65
CA GLY A 5 8.14 -13.97 -8.42
C GLY A 5 7.27 -12.82 -7.90
N GLY A 6 7.83 -11.63 -7.70
CA GLY A 6 7.09 -10.48 -7.18
C GLY A 6 7.97 -9.24 -7.06
N THR A 7 7.33 -8.09 -6.87
CA THR A 7 8.04 -6.80 -6.74
C THR A 7 8.52 -6.61 -5.31
N THR A 8 9.72 -6.05 -5.12
CA THR A 8 10.17 -5.61 -3.80
C THR A 8 9.56 -4.25 -3.47
N VAL A 9 8.81 -4.18 -2.38
CA VAL A 9 8.13 -2.96 -1.93
C VAL A 9 8.88 -2.36 -0.74
N LYS A 10 9.26 -1.09 -0.84
CA LYS A 10 9.87 -0.34 0.26
C LYS A 10 8.78 0.39 1.04
N ILE A 11 8.68 0.13 2.34
CA ILE A 11 7.72 0.76 3.25
C ILE A 11 8.40 1.91 3.99
N TYR A 12 7.83 3.10 3.89
CA TYR A 12 8.26 4.31 4.58
C TYR A 12 7.17 4.75 5.56
N ARG A 13 7.57 5.09 6.78
CA ARG A 13 6.66 5.59 7.81
C ARG A 13 7.10 6.99 8.24
N SER A 14 6.14 7.90 8.29
CA SER A 14 6.40 9.25 8.77
C SER A 14 6.65 9.23 10.28
N THR A 15 7.74 9.85 10.71
CA THR A 15 7.98 10.17 12.12
C THR A 15 7.36 11.53 12.44
N LYS A 16 6.92 11.68 13.69
CA LYS A 16 6.38 12.93 14.22
C LYS A 16 7.30 13.48 15.31
N ASN A 17 7.41 14.80 15.38
CA ASN A 17 8.10 15.47 16.48
C ASN A 17 7.24 15.43 17.76
N ARG A 18 7.77 15.94 18.88
CA ARG A 18 7.03 16.05 20.15
C ARG A 18 5.76 16.90 20.09
N PHE A 19 5.59 17.70 19.03
CA PHE A 19 4.45 18.57 18.80
C PHE A 19 3.43 17.96 17.81
N GLY A 20 3.72 16.78 17.26
CA GLY A 20 2.84 16.08 16.32
C GLY A 20 3.08 16.39 14.84
N ASP A 21 4.03 17.26 14.51
CA ASP A 21 4.35 17.61 13.12
C ASP A 21 5.17 16.52 12.45
N LYS A 22 4.85 16.27 11.18
CA LYS A 22 5.62 15.34 10.34
C LYS A 22 7.04 15.86 10.16
N THR A 23 8.02 15.03 10.51
CA THR A 23 9.44 15.40 10.45
C THR A 23 10.12 14.77 9.24
N ASN A 24 10.11 13.44 9.14
CA ASN A 24 10.76 12.71 8.05
C ASN A 24 10.05 11.39 7.75
N ASP A 25 10.22 10.89 6.52
CA ASP A 25 9.81 9.54 6.13
C ASP A 25 10.99 8.58 6.29
N LYS A 26 10.89 7.62 7.22
CA LYS A 26 11.93 6.62 7.49
C LYS A 26 11.59 5.30 6.81
N LEU A 27 12.56 4.68 6.13
CA LEU A 27 12.41 3.31 5.63
C LEU A 27 12.29 2.34 6.81
N ILE A 28 11.18 1.60 6.86
CA ILE A 28 10.87 0.61 7.89
C ILE A 28 11.26 -0.80 7.43
N ALA A 29 10.89 -1.15 6.20
CA ALA A 29 11.16 -2.47 5.65
C ALA A 29 11.25 -2.44 4.12
N ALA A 30 11.97 -3.40 3.56
CA ALA A 30 11.91 -3.77 2.15
C ALA A 30 11.36 -5.19 2.07
N VAL A 31 10.16 -5.34 1.52
CA VAL A 31 9.40 -6.59 1.53
C VAL A 31 9.45 -7.22 0.14
N PRO A 32 10.08 -8.37 -0.04
CA PRO A 32 10.09 -9.07 -1.32
C PRO A 32 8.75 -9.79 -1.58
N HIS A 33 8.59 -10.32 -2.79
CA HIS A 33 7.45 -11.18 -3.18
C HIS A 33 6.07 -10.52 -3.08
N CYS A 34 5.98 -9.20 -3.19
CA CYS A 34 4.68 -8.53 -3.26
C CYS A 34 4.09 -8.62 -4.66
N ILE A 35 2.77 -8.82 -4.77
CA ILE A 35 2.06 -8.87 -6.04
C ILE A 35 1.20 -7.60 -6.17
N HIS A 36 1.49 -6.79 -7.17
CA HIS A 36 0.69 -5.62 -7.50
C HIS A 36 -0.46 -6.01 -8.42
N GLN A 37 -1.69 -5.84 -7.95
CA GLN A 37 -2.90 -5.99 -8.74
C GLN A 37 -3.40 -4.58 -9.12
N PRO A 38 -3.32 -4.20 -10.40
CA PRO A 38 -3.82 -2.91 -10.84
C PRO A 38 -5.33 -2.80 -10.61
N ALA A 39 -5.81 -1.58 -10.38
CA ALA A 39 -7.23 -1.29 -10.30
C ALA A 39 -7.94 -1.71 -11.59
N THR A 40 -9.03 -2.49 -11.49
CA THR A 40 -9.88 -2.83 -12.64
C THR A 40 -11.03 -1.84 -12.85
N GLY A 41 -11.10 -0.78 -12.04
CA GLY A 41 -12.15 0.26 -12.11
C GLY A 41 -11.56 1.67 -12.03
N LEU A 42 -12.10 2.56 -12.86
CA LEU A 42 -11.83 3.99 -12.82
C LEU A 42 -12.68 4.63 -11.69
N ASN A 43 -12.14 4.72 -10.48
CA ASN A 43 -12.69 5.64 -9.48
C ASN A 43 -12.09 7.04 -9.73
N MET A 44 -12.58 7.71 -10.77
CA MET A 44 -12.19 9.09 -11.07
C MET A 44 -12.80 10.02 -10.01
N ALA A 45 -11.99 10.43 -9.04
CA ALA A 45 -12.34 11.51 -8.13
C ALA A 45 -11.71 12.81 -8.65
N TYR A 46 -12.53 13.74 -9.14
CA TYR A 46 -12.08 15.08 -9.51
C TYR A 46 -11.76 15.86 -8.22
N HIS A 47 -10.49 16.19 -8.03
CA HIS A 47 -10.04 17.10 -6.99
C HIS A 47 -9.65 18.43 -7.65
N PRO A 48 -10.42 19.52 -7.44
CA PRO A 48 -10.02 20.83 -7.92
C PRO A 48 -8.87 21.34 -7.05
N ASN A 49 -7.63 21.19 -7.52
CA ASN A 49 -6.54 22.05 -7.09
C ASN A 49 -6.36 23.14 -8.16
N ASP A 50 -5.92 24.31 -7.73
CA ASP A 50 -5.85 25.58 -8.48
C ASP A 50 -5.02 25.59 -9.78
N ASP A 51 -4.48 24.45 -10.20
CA ASP A 51 -3.82 24.25 -11.48
C ASP A 51 -4.48 23.07 -12.18
N MET A 52 -4.84 23.25 -13.45
CA MET A 52 -5.49 22.25 -14.31
C MET A 52 -4.69 20.94 -14.45
N ALA A 53 -4.70 20.11 -13.41
CA ALA A 53 -4.08 18.80 -13.36
C ALA A 53 -5.18 17.76 -13.10
N GLU A 54 -5.43 16.93 -14.10
CA GLU A 54 -6.31 15.77 -13.94
C GLU A 54 -5.64 14.77 -13.00
N THR A 55 -6.02 14.78 -11.73
CA THR A 55 -5.54 13.81 -10.75
C THR A 55 -6.50 12.63 -10.73
N THR A 56 -6.10 11.51 -11.33
CA THR A 56 -6.89 10.27 -11.25
C THR A 56 -6.44 9.47 -10.03
N THR A 57 -7.30 9.39 -9.00
CA THR A 57 -7.05 8.56 -7.82
C THR A 57 -7.38 7.09 -8.11
N LEU A 58 -6.39 6.33 -8.58
CA LEU A 58 -6.53 4.88 -8.78
C LEU A 58 -6.23 4.13 -7.48
N THR A 59 -7.25 3.48 -6.92
CA THR A 59 -7.08 2.55 -5.80
C THR A 59 -6.72 1.16 -6.33
N CYS A 60 -5.50 0.70 -6.06
CA CYS A 60 -5.00 -0.62 -6.43
C CYS A 60 -4.95 -1.55 -5.20
N ILE A 61 -4.85 -2.84 -5.46
CA ILE A 61 -4.63 -3.85 -4.42
C ILE A 61 -3.19 -4.34 -4.51
N LEU A 62 -2.49 -4.32 -3.38
CA LEU A 62 -1.16 -4.89 -3.22
C LEU A 62 -1.24 -6.10 -2.29
N TRP A 63 -0.88 -7.27 -2.78
CA TRP A 63 -0.78 -8.48 -1.97
C TRP A 63 0.60 -8.55 -1.34
N MET A 64 0.66 -8.49 -0.01
CA MET A 64 1.90 -8.55 0.77
C MET A 64 1.98 -9.83 1.59
N PRO A 65 3.18 -10.41 1.81
CA PRO A 65 3.34 -11.59 2.65
C PRO A 65 2.78 -11.37 4.06
N THR A 66 2.10 -12.37 4.61
CA THR A 66 1.56 -12.31 5.98
C THR A 66 2.64 -12.03 7.02
N GLY A 67 2.29 -11.27 8.06
CA GLY A 67 3.23 -10.81 9.08
C GLY A 67 3.99 -9.53 8.74
N THR A 68 3.80 -8.96 7.54
CA THR A 68 4.36 -7.64 7.19
C THR A 68 3.74 -6.52 8.04
N ASP A 69 4.55 -5.72 8.74
CA ASP A 69 4.11 -4.51 9.48
C ASP A 69 3.86 -3.34 8.52
N VAL A 70 2.71 -3.35 7.85
CA VAL A 70 2.20 -2.24 7.05
C VAL A 70 1.00 -1.60 7.74
N ARG A 71 0.95 -0.27 7.75
CA ARG A 71 -0.11 0.50 8.43
C ARG A 71 -0.74 1.52 7.49
N ALA A 72 -1.97 1.88 7.79
CA ALA A 72 -2.62 3.00 7.13
C ALA A 72 -1.73 4.26 7.22
N LYS A 73 -1.67 5.02 6.12
CA LYS A 73 -0.80 6.20 5.93
C LYS A 73 0.69 5.92 5.75
N ASP A 74 1.14 4.66 5.80
CA ASP A 74 2.49 4.34 5.32
C ASP A 74 2.61 4.66 3.82
N ARG A 75 3.81 5.01 3.40
CA ARG A 75 4.15 5.27 2.00
C ARG A 75 4.92 4.09 1.43
N LEU A 76 4.49 3.59 0.29
CA LEU A 76 5.12 2.48 -0.41
C LEU A 76 5.84 2.99 -1.64
N LYS A 77 7.07 2.52 -1.88
CA LYS A 77 7.80 2.79 -3.13
C LYS A 77 8.15 1.49 -3.82
N PHE A 78 7.72 1.37 -5.06
CA PHE A 78 8.03 0.26 -5.96
C PHE A 78 7.74 0.67 -7.40
N ASN A 79 8.37 0.02 -8.38
CA ASN A 79 8.19 0.30 -9.81
C ASN A 79 8.33 1.79 -10.19
N GLY A 80 9.17 2.54 -9.48
CA GLY A 80 9.40 3.97 -9.72
C GLY A 80 8.31 4.92 -9.19
N ALA A 81 7.19 4.41 -8.68
CA ALA A 81 6.08 5.22 -8.17
C ALA A 81 6.00 5.19 -6.64
N THR A 82 5.30 6.19 -6.08
CA THR A 82 4.98 6.27 -4.65
C THR A 82 3.49 6.09 -4.45
N TYR A 83 3.12 5.23 -3.51
CA TYR A 83 1.74 4.94 -3.14
C TYR A 83 1.52 5.20 -1.65
N ALA A 84 0.30 5.55 -1.25
CA ALA A 84 -0.12 5.60 0.14
C ALA A 84 -0.99 4.39 0.47
N VAL A 85 -0.80 3.83 1.66
CA VAL A 85 -1.64 2.77 2.19
C VAL A 85 -2.94 3.39 2.72
N LEU A 86 -4.07 2.99 2.14
CA LEU A 86 -5.40 3.36 2.61
C LEU A 86 -5.81 2.47 3.78
N GLY A 87 -5.58 1.17 3.66
CA GLY A 87 -5.94 0.18 4.66
C GLY A 87 -5.42 -1.20 4.32
N THR A 88 -5.62 -2.12 5.25
CA THR A 88 -5.34 -3.54 5.06
C THR A 88 -6.65 -4.31 5.10
N ALA A 89 -6.81 -5.23 4.16
CA ALA A 89 -7.96 -6.12 4.07
C ALA A 89 -7.49 -7.56 4.21
N TRP A 90 -8.25 -8.34 4.96
CA TRP A 90 -8.12 -9.80 5.01
C TRP A 90 -6.76 -10.34 5.48
N ASN A 91 -6.42 -10.11 6.75
CA ASN A 91 -5.29 -10.77 7.43
C ASN A 91 -5.74 -11.87 8.41
N THR A 92 -6.96 -12.38 8.24
CA THR A 92 -7.55 -13.40 9.12
C THR A 92 -7.64 -14.75 8.40
N PRO A 93 -7.48 -15.88 9.13
CA PRO A 93 -7.75 -17.20 8.58
C PRO A 93 -9.15 -17.27 7.98
N HIS A 94 -9.33 -18.03 6.90
CA HIS A 94 -10.64 -18.22 6.30
C HIS A 94 -11.61 -18.80 7.36
N PRO A 95 -12.77 -18.16 7.63
CA PRO A 95 -13.59 -18.48 8.81
C PRO A 95 -14.20 -19.89 8.77
N VAL A 96 -14.31 -20.50 7.58
CA VAL A 96 -14.89 -21.83 7.40
C VAL A 96 -13.82 -22.92 7.33
N THR A 97 -12.68 -22.65 6.70
CA THR A 97 -11.67 -23.69 6.42
C THR A 97 -10.43 -23.57 7.31
N GLY A 98 -10.30 -22.50 8.09
CA GLY A 98 -9.11 -22.19 8.88
C GLY A 98 -7.85 -21.94 8.06
N THR A 99 -7.95 -21.92 6.73
CA THR A 99 -6.80 -21.79 5.84
C THR A 99 -6.19 -20.41 5.98
N VAL A 100 -4.91 -20.38 6.31
CA VAL A 100 -4.10 -19.16 6.32
C VAL A 100 -3.44 -19.02 4.95
N TYR A 101 -3.83 -17.99 4.20
CA TYR A 101 -3.14 -17.64 2.97
C TYR A 101 -1.79 -17.00 3.30
N SER A 102 -0.80 -17.16 2.41
CA SER A 102 0.55 -16.60 2.62
C SER A 102 0.63 -15.09 2.42
N HIS A 103 -0.42 -14.47 1.88
CA HIS A 103 -0.49 -13.04 1.60
C HIS A 103 -1.83 -12.46 2.08
N PHE A 104 -1.82 -11.17 2.39
CA PHE A 104 -3.01 -10.37 2.70
C PHE A 104 -3.11 -9.18 1.74
N ALA A 105 -4.32 -8.63 1.60
CA ALA A 105 -4.57 -7.51 0.71
C ALA A 105 -4.27 -6.18 1.41
N VAL A 106 -3.61 -5.28 0.68
CA VAL A 106 -3.37 -3.90 1.11
C VAL A 106 -3.94 -2.98 0.05
N GLU A 107 -4.87 -2.13 0.44
CA GLU A 107 -5.41 -1.12 -0.46
C GLU A 107 -4.46 0.07 -0.51
N ILE A 108 -4.06 0.42 -1.73
CA ILE A 108 -3.07 1.45 -1.98
C ILE A 108 -3.60 2.45 -3.00
N THR A 109 -3.21 3.71 -2.88
CA THR A 109 -3.53 4.77 -3.84
C THR A 109 -2.28 5.46 -4.32
N GLY A 110 -2.27 5.89 -5.58
CA GLY A 110 -1.18 6.69 -6.13
C GLY A 110 -1.06 8.03 -5.40
N VAL A 111 0.17 8.44 -5.08
CA VAL A 111 0.47 9.76 -4.53
C VAL A 111 1.34 10.48 -5.54
N GLN A 112 0.85 11.61 -6.05
CA GLN A 112 1.63 12.53 -6.87
C GLN A 112 2.64 13.31 -6.01
#